data_AF-A0A8K0KS05-F1
#
_entry.id   AF-A0A8K0KS05-F1
#
_cell.length_a   1.000
_cell.length_b   1.000
_cell.length_c   1.000
_cell.angle_alpha   90.00
_cell.angle_beta   90.00
_cell.angle_gamma   90.00
#
_symmetry.space_group_name_H-M   'P 1'
#
loop_
_entity.id
_entity.type
_entity.pdbx_description
1 polymer ?
#
loop_
_entity_poly.entity_id
_entity_poly.type
_entity_poly.pdbx_seq_one_letter_code
_entity_poly.pdbx_strand_id
1 'polypeptide(L)'
;MCTVELIYFIYLVLAVHLKMSGIFRRLISFSVSSSFFRNSTNSIHILNNVLVRSKYLARKLIALQRRQLSITSQNILSIENPDVQKYMTSIEEEYESLQNTKNDLTQDVRERLAALGSVVSLINERKALLADSAALKLMEDEKSADDEFKGMVLEEITNCRRKIEEIDEQILFSLLPKDPLDNSGALLEVSAGVGGKEAMLFSRELFDMYCNYADYRGGLRHSSALISGNGPVYGLLSKEAGVHRVQRIPVTEKSGRVHTSTVKVAVLPQPSELDVEVKKEDLKIETKRAGGAGGQHVNTTDSISVECQTDRSQFRNKEMALLRLRAKLYEEEKKKRDKSEAATRKEQVGEAA
;
A
#
# COMPACT_ATOMS: atom_id res chain seq x y z
N MET A 1 34.60 -31.28 19.67
CA MET A 1 34.58 -29.97 20.35
C MET A 1 33.41 -29.07 19.94
N CYS A 2 32.79 -29.21 18.76
CA CYS A 2 31.67 -28.35 18.32
C CYS A 2 30.30 -28.56 18.99
N THR A 3 30.10 -29.60 19.81
CA THR A 3 28.78 -29.90 20.40
C THR A 3 28.52 -29.16 21.72
N VAL A 4 29.56 -28.85 22.50
CA VAL A 4 29.41 -28.19 23.81
C VAL A 4 29.17 -26.69 23.64
N GLU A 5 29.81 -26.05 22.66
CA GLU A 5 29.60 -24.62 22.37
C GLU A 5 28.21 -24.33 21.79
N LEU A 6 27.68 -25.23 20.94
CA LEU A 6 26.34 -25.08 20.38
C LEU A 6 25.25 -25.22 21.45
N ILE A 7 25.46 -26.11 22.43
CA ILE A 7 24.55 -26.29 23.56
C ILE A 7 24.62 -25.07 24.49
N TYR A 8 25.81 -24.53 24.75
CA TYR A 8 25.96 -23.28 25.52
C TYR A 8 25.29 -22.09 24.83
N PHE A 9 25.38 -21.99 23.51
CA PHE A 9 24.75 -20.93 22.72
C PHE A 9 23.22 -21.02 22.76
N ILE A 10 22.66 -22.24 22.64
CA ILE A 10 21.22 -22.49 22.76
C ILE A 10 20.73 -22.22 24.19
N TYR A 11 21.51 -22.60 25.21
CA TYR A 11 21.18 -22.32 26.62
C TYR A 11 21.20 -20.82 26.92
N LEU A 12 22.16 -20.07 26.36
CA LEU A 12 22.29 -18.63 26.53
C LEU A 12 21.13 -17.89 25.83
N VAL A 13 20.76 -18.32 24.62
CA VAL A 13 19.62 -17.75 23.87
C VAL A 13 18.29 -18.06 24.57
N LEU A 14 18.10 -19.28 25.10
CA LEU A 14 16.91 -19.59 25.91
C LEU A 14 16.89 -18.82 27.24
N ALA A 15 18.03 -18.68 27.92
CA ALA A 15 18.12 -17.99 29.20
C ALA A 15 17.86 -16.48 29.07
N VAL A 16 18.31 -15.85 27.98
CA VAL A 16 18.04 -14.44 27.68
C VAL A 16 16.57 -14.22 27.31
N HIS A 17 15.96 -15.15 26.56
CA HIS A 17 14.55 -15.04 26.20
C HIS A 17 13.59 -15.32 27.37
N LEU A 18 13.97 -16.21 28.30
CA LEU A 18 13.16 -16.59 29.46
C LEU A 18 13.30 -15.64 30.66
N LYS A 19 14.35 -14.81 30.72
CA LYS A 19 14.51 -13.76 31.74
C LYS A 19 13.46 -12.63 31.63
N MET A 20 12.82 -12.49 30.47
CA MET A 20 11.76 -11.52 30.20
C MET A 20 10.37 -11.96 30.69
N SER A 21 10.22 -13.19 31.17
CA SER A 21 8.99 -13.69 31.77
C SER A 21 9.28 -14.13 33.21
N GLY A 22 8.76 -13.42 34.21
CA GLY A 22 8.97 -13.64 35.66
C GLY A 22 8.47 -14.97 36.23
N ILE A 23 8.50 -16.06 35.46
CA ILE A 23 7.92 -17.37 35.77
C ILE A 23 8.98 -18.33 36.38
N PHE A 24 10.19 -17.84 36.67
CA PHE A 24 11.37 -18.67 36.96
C PHE A 24 11.44 -19.33 38.36
N ARG A 25 10.43 -19.23 39.23
CA ARG A 25 10.48 -19.87 40.57
C ARG A 25 9.90 -21.28 40.66
N ARG A 26 9.21 -21.80 39.64
CA ARG A 26 8.54 -23.12 39.74
C ARG A 26 9.13 -24.25 38.89
N LEU A 27 10.10 -23.98 38.01
CA LEU A 27 10.61 -24.98 37.05
C LEU A 27 11.99 -25.58 37.40
N ILE A 28 12.67 -25.09 38.43
CA ILE A 28 13.98 -25.64 38.86
C ILE A 28 13.81 -26.55 40.08
N SER A 29 13.12 -27.67 39.89
CA SER A 29 13.22 -28.84 40.78
C SER A 29 13.53 -30.14 40.04
N PHE A 30 13.74 -30.09 38.72
CA PHE A 30 14.23 -31.25 37.97
C PHE A 30 15.75 -31.26 37.93
N SER A 31 16.33 -31.95 38.91
CA SER A 31 17.75 -32.29 38.97
C SER A 31 18.21 -33.01 37.70
N VAL A 32 19.21 -32.46 37.03
CA VAL A 32 19.88 -33.12 35.90
C VAL A 32 20.82 -34.19 36.46
N SER A 33 20.35 -35.44 36.51
CA SER A 33 21.26 -36.58 36.64
C SER A 33 21.87 -36.88 35.27
N SER A 34 23.20 -37.00 35.26
CA SER A 34 24.12 -37.11 34.12
C SER A 34 24.00 -38.41 33.29
N SER A 35 22.87 -39.11 33.32
CA SER A 35 22.67 -40.41 32.69
C SER A 35 21.87 -40.38 31.38
N PHE A 36 21.41 -39.20 30.91
CA PHE A 36 20.48 -39.11 29.77
C PHE A 36 21.12 -39.11 28.37
N PHE A 37 22.45 -39.09 28.28
CA PHE A 37 23.18 -39.11 27.00
C PHE A 37 23.70 -40.51 26.68
N ARG A 38 22.82 -41.46 26.33
CA ARG A 38 23.25 -42.71 25.66
C ARG A 38 22.42 -43.20 24.47
N ASN A 39 21.32 -42.54 24.09
CA ASN A 39 20.57 -42.90 22.89
C ASN A 39 20.33 -41.67 22.01
N SER A 40 21.15 -41.51 20.97
CA SER A 40 21.17 -40.33 20.08
C SER A 40 19.90 -40.14 19.25
N THR A 41 19.11 -41.20 19.02
CA THR A 41 17.89 -41.14 18.21
C THR A 41 16.69 -40.55 18.96
N ASN A 42 16.54 -40.88 20.25
CA ASN A 42 15.45 -40.33 21.08
C ASN A 42 15.67 -38.85 21.42
N SER A 43 16.92 -38.42 21.63
CA SER A 43 17.25 -37.02 21.91
C SER A 43 16.95 -36.10 20.72
N ILE A 44 17.20 -36.55 19.48
CA ILE A 44 16.89 -35.79 18.26
C ILE A 44 15.37 -35.69 18.05
N HIS A 45 14.62 -36.75 18.33
CA HIS A 45 13.16 -36.74 18.22
C HIS A 45 12.50 -35.80 19.22
N ILE A 46 13.02 -35.75 20.45
CA ILE A 46 12.56 -34.84 21.50
C ILE A 46 12.91 -33.39 21.13
N LEU A 47 14.14 -33.14 20.65
CA LEU A 47 14.54 -31.81 20.17
C LEU A 47 13.69 -31.33 18.99
N ASN A 48 13.40 -32.20 18.00
CA ASN A 48 12.51 -31.86 16.89
C ASN A 48 11.08 -31.58 17.36
N ASN A 49 10.55 -32.35 18.33
CA ASN A 49 9.23 -32.07 18.90
C ASN A 49 9.19 -30.76 19.69
N VAL A 50 10.26 -30.42 20.41
CA VAL A 50 10.39 -29.12 21.10
C VAL A 50 10.51 -27.98 20.10
N LEU A 51 11.21 -28.18 18.98
CA LEU A 51 11.42 -27.18 17.92
C LEU A 51 10.15 -26.98 17.08
N VAL A 52 9.37 -28.04 16.85
CA VAL A 52 8.05 -27.98 16.20
C VAL A 52 7.04 -27.32 17.13
N ARG A 53 7.05 -27.66 18.43
CA ARG A 53 6.20 -27.00 19.43
C ARG A 53 6.56 -25.53 19.64
N SER A 54 7.85 -25.17 19.62
CA SER A 54 8.28 -23.78 19.72
C SER A 54 7.92 -22.98 18.46
N LYS A 55 8.02 -23.56 17.26
CA LYS A 55 7.51 -22.96 16.02
C LYS A 55 5.98 -22.80 16.04
N TYR A 56 5.25 -23.77 16.57
CA TYR A 56 3.79 -23.70 16.73
C TYR A 56 3.39 -22.62 17.73
N LEU A 57 4.05 -22.56 18.89
CA LEU A 57 3.86 -21.51 19.89
C LEU A 57 4.23 -20.13 19.36
N ALA A 58 5.32 -20.00 18.61
CA ALA A 58 5.71 -18.75 17.96
C ALA A 58 4.66 -18.30 16.93
N ARG A 59 4.15 -19.21 16.10
CA ARG A 59 3.04 -18.92 15.17
C ARG A 59 1.76 -18.50 15.90
N LYS A 60 1.43 -19.16 17.02
CA LYS A 60 0.25 -18.84 17.83
C LYS A 60 0.40 -17.51 18.57
N LEU A 61 1.61 -17.19 19.05
CA LEU A 61 1.97 -15.90 19.64
C LEU A 61 1.94 -14.78 18.61
N ILE A 62 2.48 -14.99 17.41
CA ILE A 62 2.39 -14.05 16.29
C ILE A 62 0.92 -13.83 15.89
N ALA A 63 0.10 -14.89 15.86
CA ALA A 63 -1.34 -14.76 15.59
C ALA A 63 -2.08 -13.99 16.71
N LEU A 64 -1.73 -14.22 17.98
CA LEU A 64 -2.29 -13.49 19.13
C LEU A 64 -1.84 -12.03 19.15
N GLN A 65 -0.58 -11.75 18.82
CA GLN A 65 -0.02 -10.41 18.73
C GLN A 65 -0.59 -9.66 17.52
N ARG A 66 -0.88 -10.34 16.41
CA ARG A 66 -1.66 -9.81 15.27
C ARG A 66 -3.11 -9.50 15.68
N ARG A 67 -3.73 -10.32 16.51
CA ARG A 67 -5.08 -10.08 17.06
C ARG A 67 -5.09 -8.91 18.05
N GLN A 68 -4.00 -8.67 18.78
CA GLN A 68 -3.85 -7.50 19.65
C GLN A 68 -3.54 -6.20 18.88
N LEU A 69 -2.74 -6.28 17.81
CA LEU A 69 -2.47 -5.14 16.93
C LEU A 69 -3.70 -4.74 16.10
N SER A 70 -4.53 -5.71 15.67
CA SER A 70 -5.79 -5.39 15.00
C SER A 70 -6.74 -4.61 15.93
N ILE A 71 -6.77 -4.93 17.22
CA ILE A 71 -7.62 -4.25 18.22
C ILE A 71 -7.17 -2.80 18.47
N THR A 72 -5.88 -2.47 18.28
CA THR A 72 -5.38 -1.10 18.52
C THR A 72 -5.47 -0.20 17.28
N SER A 73 -5.44 -0.75 16.07
CA SER A 73 -5.67 0.01 14.83
C SER A 73 -7.14 0.14 14.41
N GLN A 74 -8.02 -0.74 14.92
CA GLN A 74 -9.45 -0.74 14.58
C GLN A 74 -10.24 0.49 15.06
N ASN A 75 -9.74 1.24 16.05
CA ASN A 75 -10.45 2.40 16.59
C ASN A 75 -10.34 3.69 15.76
N ILE A 76 -9.42 3.76 14.78
CA ILE A 76 -9.22 5.00 14.00
C ILE A 76 -10.18 5.07 12.80
N LEU A 77 -10.40 3.94 12.12
CA LEU A 77 -11.34 3.78 11.00
C LEU A 77 -12.55 2.91 11.39
N SER A 78 -13.17 3.21 12.53
CA SER A 78 -14.48 2.65 12.88
C SER A 78 -15.57 3.64 12.50
N ILE A 79 -16.72 3.15 12.01
CA ILE A 79 -17.91 3.99 11.80
C ILE A 79 -18.44 4.59 13.12
N GLU A 80 -18.08 3.99 14.24
CA GLU A 80 -18.41 4.52 15.57
C GLU A 80 -17.57 5.75 15.94
N ASN A 81 -16.53 6.08 15.17
CA ASN A 81 -15.70 7.25 15.42
C ASN A 81 -16.52 8.55 15.18
N PRO A 82 -16.57 9.48 16.16
CA PRO A 82 -17.36 10.70 16.04
C PRO A 82 -16.96 11.58 14.85
N ASP A 83 -15.70 11.56 14.41
CA ASP A 83 -15.26 12.37 13.27
C ASP A 83 -15.70 11.76 11.93
N VAL A 84 -15.74 10.44 11.82
CA VAL A 84 -16.31 9.74 10.66
C VAL A 84 -17.81 10.03 10.58
N GLN A 85 -18.52 10.01 11.71
CA GLN A 85 -19.94 10.33 11.76
C GLN A 85 -20.24 11.77 11.34
N LYS A 86 -19.45 12.76 11.82
CA LYS A 86 -19.59 14.15 11.36
C LYS A 86 -19.38 14.26 9.85
N TYR A 87 -18.41 13.55 9.30
CA TYR A 87 -18.16 13.54 7.86
C TYR A 87 -19.32 12.93 7.08
N MET A 88 -19.87 11.81 7.55
CA MET A 88 -21.07 11.20 6.97
C MET A 88 -22.26 12.17 6.98
N THR A 89 -22.51 12.85 8.10
CA THR A 89 -23.56 13.87 8.19
C THR A 89 -23.33 15.01 7.19
N SER A 90 -22.08 15.48 7.05
CA SER A 90 -21.76 16.53 6.07
C SER A 90 -22.02 16.09 4.61
N ILE A 91 -21.81 14.81 4.29
CA ILE A 91 -22.11 14.24 2.97
C ILE A 91 -23.62 14.20 2.72
N GLU A 92 -24.41 13.83 3.73
CA GLU A 92 -25.87 13.81 3.66
C GLU A 92 -26.43 15.22 3.44
N GLU A 93 -25.94 16.21 4.19
CA GLU A 93 -26.31 17.62 4.04
C GLU A 93 -25.92 18.17 2.67
N GLU A 94 -24.71 17.86 2.18
CA GLU A 94 -24.26 18.24 0.83
C GLU A 94 -25.20 17.64 -0.23
N TYR A 95 -25.51 16.35 -0.14
CA TYR A 95 -26.39 15.66 -1.08
C TYR A 95 -27.80 16.26 -1.11
N GLU A 96 -28.40 16.54 0.06
CA GLU A 96 -29.72 17.17 0.15
C GLU A 96 -29.72 18.59 -0.45
N SER A 97 -28.68 19.39 -0.17
CA SER A 97 -28.56 20.74 -0.71
C SER A 97 -28.49 20.75 -2.24
N LEU A 98 -27.70 19.83 -2.82
CA LEU A 98 -27.57 19.68 -4.27
C LEU A 98 -28.85 19.12 -4.91
N GLN A 99 -29.57 18.24 -4.21
CA GLN A 99 -30.83 17.69 -4.69
C GLN A 99 -31.95 18.73 -4.74
N ASN A 100 -31.93 19.72 -3.85
CA ASN A 100 -32.89 20.83 -3.82
C ASN A 100 -32.63 21.89 -4.90
N THR A 101 -31.40 21.98 -5.40
CA THR A 101 -30.97 22.97 -6.43
C THR A 101 -31.30 22.52 -7.87
N LYS A 102 -32.22 21.56 -8.03
CA LYS A 102 -32.51 20.77 -9.25
C LYS A 102 -32.80 21.54 -10.55
N ASN A 103 -33.04 22.85 -10.51
CA ASN A 103 -33.52 23.61 -11.66
C ASN A 103 -32.43 24.18 -12.58
N ASP A 104 -31.16 24.32 -12.13
CA ASP A 104 -30.04 24.85 -12.93
C ASP A 104 -28.74 24.05 -12.71
N LEU A 105 -28.69 22.78 -13.13
CA LEU A 105 -27.48 21.96 -12.93
C LEU A 105 -26.48 22.11 -14.08
N THR A 106 -25.33 22.70 -13.77
CA THR A 106 -24.06 22.49 -14.48
C THR A 106 -23.67 21.01 -14.49
N GLN A 107 -22.89 20.59 -15.49
CA GLN A 107 -22.48 19.19 -15.67
C GLN A 107 -21.75 18.64 -14.43
N ASP A 108 -20.87 19.45 -13.83
CA ASP A 108 -20.10 19.09 -12.62
C ASP A 108 -21.00 18.74 -11.42
N VAL A 109 -22.13 19.43 -11.25
CA VAL A 109 -23.06 19.17 -10.14
C VAL A 109 -23.77 17.82 -10.31
N ARG A 110 -24.07 17.43 -11.55
CA ARG A 110 -24.67 16.11 -11.84
C ARG A 110 -23.69 14.98 -11.54
N GLU A 111 -22.43 15.16 -11.90
CA GLU A 111 -21.36 14.18 -11.62
C GLU A 111 -21.13 14.05 -10.10
N ARG A 112 -21.11 15.18 -9.38
CA ARG A 112 -20.99 15.19 -7.91
C ARG A 112 -22.19 14.50 -7.25
N LEU A 113 -23.41 14.77 -7.68
CA LEU A 113 -24.62 14.11 -7.18
C LEU A 113 -24.60 12.61 -7.40
N ALA A 114 -24.14 12.14 -8.58
CA ALA A 114 -24.03 10.72 -8.87
C ALA A 114 -22.99 10.05 -7.96
N ALA A 115 -21.85 10.69 -7.73
CA ALA A 115 -20.82 10.20 -6.82
C ALA A 115 -21.33 10.08 -5.37
N LEU A 116 -21.93 11.16 -4.85
CA LEU A 116 -22.46 11.19 -3.48
C LEU A 116 -23.65 10.26 -3.27
N GLY A 117 -24.53 10.12 -4.29
CA GLY A 117 -25.71 9.27 -4.20
C GLY A 117 -25.39 7.80 -3.90
N SER A 118 -24.29 7.28 -4.44
CA SER A 118 -23.82 5.91 -4.13
C SER A 118 -23.47 5.73 -2.65
N VAL A 119 -22.82 6.74 -2.05
CA VAL A 119 -22.44 6.73 -0.63
C VAL A 119 -23.67 6.90 0.26
N VAL A 120 -24.52 7.88 -0.03
CA VAL A 120 -25.75 8.16 0.73
C VAL A 120 -26.71 6.98 0.72
N SER A 121 -26.79 6.23 -0.40
CA SER A 121 -27.58 4.99 -0.46
C SER A 121 -27.10 3.97 0.57
N LEU A 122 -25.78 3.76 0.69
CA LEU A 122 -25.21 2.83 1.69
C LEU A 122 -25.47 3.30 3.12
N ILE A 123 -25.37 4.61 3.38
CA ILE A 123 -25.66 5.18 4.70
C ILE A 123 -27.13 4.97 5.09
N ASN A 124 -28.05 5.17 4.15
CA ASN A 124 -29.48 4.96 4.37
C ASN A 124 -29.81 3.48 4.59
N GLU A 125 -29.19 2.57 3.83
CA GLU A 125 -29.32 1.12 4.03
C GLU A 125 -28.85 0.71 5.42
N ARG A 126 -27.70 1.24 5.88
CA ARG A 126 -27.21 1.04 7.24
C ARG A 126 -28.19 1.52 8.30
N LYS A 127 -28.76 2.73 8.13
CA LYS A 127 -29.76 3.29 9.05
C LYS A 127 -31.01 2.42 9.13
N ALA A 128 -31.47 1.89 7.99
CA ALA A 128 -32.61 0.96 7.94
C ALA A 128 -32.30 -0.34 8.69
N LEU A 129 -31.15 -0.98 8.45
CA LEU A 129 -30.76 -2.20 9.15
C LEU A 129 -30.58 -2.01 10.67
N LEU A 130 -30.12 -0.83 11.09
CA LEU A 130 -30.06 -0.50 12.51
C LEU A 130 -31.46 -0.38 13.13
N ALA A 131 -32.40 0.25 12.43
CA ALA A 131 -33.80 0.33 12.86
C ALA A 131 -34.44 -1.06 12.93
N ASP A 132 -34.24 -1.90 11.92
CA ASP A 132 -34.71 -3.30 11.90
C ASP A 132 -34.12 -4.10 13.06
N SER A 133 -32.81 -3.97 13.31
CA SER A 133 -32.15 -4.65 14.43
C SER A 133 -32.66 -4.19 15.79
N ALA A 134 -33.04 -2.92 15.93
CA ALA A 134 -33.63 -2.38 17.15
C ALA A 134 -35.06 -2.89 17.35
N ALA A 135 -35.86 -2.97 16.28
CA ALA A 135 -37.21 -3.55 16.32
C ALA A 135 -37.17 -5.04 16.69
N LEU A 136 -36.23 -5.81 16.13
CA LEU A 136 -36.05 -7.23 16.47
C LEU A 136 -35.64 -7.45 17.93
N LYS A 137 -34.76 -6.59 18.49
CA LYS A 137 -34.41 -6.65 19.92
C LYS A 137 -35.60 -6.39 20.84
N LEU A 138 -36.47 -5.46 20.47
CA LEU A 138 -37.70 -5.21 21.23
C LEU A 138 -38.61 -6.45 21.23
N MET A 139 -38.69 -7.19 20.11
CA MET A 139 -39.45 -8.45 20.01
C MET A 139 -38.81 -9.59 20.82
N GLU A 140 -37.48 -9.60 20.97
CA GLU A 140 -36.77 -10.57 21.82
C GLU A 140 -37.11 -10.36 23.31
N ASP A 141 -37.21 -9.10 23.73
CA ASP A 141 -37.51 -8.70 25.12
C ASP A 141 -38.97 -8.93 25.54
N GLU A 142 -39.86 -9.23 24.58
CA GLU A 142 -41.26 -9.53 24.86
C GLU A 142 -41.42 -10.87 25.60
N LYS A 143 -41.93 -10.79 26.84
CA LYS A 143 -42.07 -11.94 27.75
C LYS A 143 -43.07 -13.00 27.28
N SER A 144 -43.91 -12.69 26.29
CA SER A 144 -44.94 -13.57 25.73
C SER A 144 -44.44 -14.46 24.57
N ALA A 145 -43.19 -14.32 24.15
CA ALA A 145 -42.65 -15.10 23.04
C ALA A 145 -42.14 -16.48 23.48
N ASP A 146 -42.54 -17.52 22.72
CA ASP A 146 -42.05 -18.90 22.86
C ASP A 146 -40.58 -19.03 22.43
N ASP A 147 -39.89 -20.05 22.94
CA ASP A 147 -38.44 -20.25 22.74
C ASP A 147 -38.05 -20.43 21.26
N GLU A 148 -38.94 -21.01 20.44
CA GLU A 148 -38.73 -21.15 18.99
C GLU A 148 -38.75 -19.78 18.28
N PHE A 149 -39.68 -18.90 18.67
CA PHE A 149 -39.77 -17.54 18.12
C PHE A 149 -38.54 -16.71 18.52
N LYS A 150 -38.10 -16.82 19.78
CA LYS A 150 -36.86 -16.16 20.24
C LYS A 150 -35.63 -16.66 19.49
N GLY A 151 -35.57 -17.96 19.19
CA GLY A 151 -34.51 -18.54 18.36
C GLY A 151 -34.45 -17.92 16.96
N MET A 152 -35.59 -17.78 16.30
CA MET A 152 -35.69 -17.13 14.98
C MET A 152 -35.28 -15.66 15.03
N VAL A 153 -35.73 -14.91 16.05
CA VAL A 153 -35.37 -13.49 16.22
C VAL A 153 -33.87 -13.32 16.45
N LEU A 154 -33.25 -14.19 17.26
CA LEU A 154 -31.80 -14.17 17.48
C LEU A 154 -31.01 -14.42 16.19
N GLU A 155 -31.42 -15.39 15.39
CA GLU A 155 -30.80 -15.66 14.09
C GLU A 155 -30.87 -14.42 13.18
N GLU A 156 -32.02 -13.75 13.15
CA GLU A 156 -32.21 -12.55 12.34
C GLU A 156 -31.44 -11.33 12.85
N ILE A 157 -31.29 -11.17 14.17
CA ILE A 157 -30.39 -10.19 14.77
C ILE A 157 -28.93 -10.47 14.33
N THR A 158 -28.50 -11.74 14.31
CA THR A 158 -27.14 -12.07 13.84
C THR A 158 -26.95 -11.79 12.36
N ASN A 159 -27.96 -12.05 11.53
CA ASN A 159 -27.95 -11.73 10.10
C ASN A 159 -27.89 -10.23 9.84
N CYS A 160 -28.70 -9.44 10.55
CA CYS A 160 -28.66 -7.98 10.51
C CYS A 160 -27.28 -7.46 10.93
N ARG A 161 -26.70 -8.00 12.01
CA ARG A 161 -25.36 -7.61 12.46
C ARG A 161 -24.29 -7.85 11.41
N ARG A 162 -24.29 -9.03 10.76
CA ARG A 162 -23.33 -9.35 9.69
C ARG A 162 -23.48 -8.39 8.51
N LYS A 163 -24.72 -8.09 8.10
CA LYS A 163 -24.97 -7.11 7.01
C LYS A 163 -24.51 -5.71 7.38
N ILE A 164 -24.70 -5.29 8.63
CA ILE A 164 -24.21 -4.00 9.13
C ILE A 164 -22.67 -3.98 9.04
N GLU A 165 -21.97 -5.03 9.48
CA GLU A 165 -20.50 -5.11 9.39
C GLU A 165 -20.01 -5.02 7.93
N GLU A 166 -20.70 -5.70 6.99
CA GLU A 166 -20.37 -5.64 5.55
C GLU A 166 -20.61 -4.25 4.94
N ILE A 167 -21.73 -3.60 5.27
CA ILE A 167 -22.05 -2.24 4.80
C ILE A 167 -21.11 -1.22 5.44
N ASP A 168 -20.70 -1.42 6.69
CA ASP A 168 -19.78 -0.55 7.40
C ASP A 168 -18.42 -0.53 6.68
N GLU A 169 -17.91 -1.69 6.26
CA GLU A 169 -16.70 -1.76 5.44
C GLU A 169 -16.86 -1.06 4.09
N GLN A 170 -18.01 -1.21 3.43
CA GLN A 170 -18.28 -0.58 2.13
C GLN A 170 -18.38 0.94 2.23
N ILE A 171 -19.01 1.47 3.28
CA ILE A 171 -19.09 2.90 3.55
C ILE A 171 -17.67 3.44 3.76
N LEU A 172 -16.90 2.84 4.67
CA LEU A 172 -15.53 3.27 4.96
C LEU A 172 -14.66 3.29 3.70
N PHE A 173 -14.76 2.27 2.85
CA PHE A 173 -14.03 2.23 1.58
C PHE A 173 -14.49 3.32 0.60
N SER A 174 -15.80 3.62 0.56
CA SER A 174 -16.36 4.63 -0.34
C SER A 174 -16.06 6.07 0.12
N LEU A 175 -15.81 6.28 1.41
CA LEU A 175 -15.39 7.58 1.97
C LEU A 175 -13.93 7.91 1.65
N LEU A 176 -13.12 6.93 1.24
CA LEU A 176 -11.74 7.18 0.84
C LEU A 176 -11.72 7.91 -0.51
N PRO A 177 -10.94 9.00 -0.64
CA PRO A 177 -10.78 9.67 -1.92
C PRO A 177 -10.14 8.70 -2.91
N LYS A 178 -10.81 8.47 -4.04
CA LYS A 178 -10.30 7.60 -5.11
C LYS A 178 -9.34 8.40 -5.97
N ASP A 179 -8.08 7.98 -6.04
CA ASP A 179 -7.12 8.49 -7.00
C ASP A 179 -7.29 7.71 -8.33
N PRO A 180 -7.37 8.37 -9.50
CA PRO A 180 -7.38 7.67 -10.79
C PRO A 180 -6.19 6.71 -10.97
N LEU A 181 -5.08 6.95 -10.27
CA LEU A 181 -3.89 6.12 -10.30
C LEU A 181 -3.94 4.95 -9.30
N ASP A 182 -4.93 4.86 -8.41
CA ASP A 182 -4.98 3.83 -7.36
C ASP A 182 -4.83 2.41 -7.92
N ASN A 183 -5.51 2.14 -9.04
CA ASN A 183 -5.53 0.85 -9.73
C ASN A 183 -4.30 0.58 -10.62
N SER A 184 -3.40 1.56 -10.78
CA SER A 184 -2.15 1.35 -11.50
C SER A 184 -1.19 0.49 -10.68
N GLY A 185 -0.29 -0.24 -11.35
CA GLY A 185 0.85 -0.85 -10.67
C GLY A 185 1.71 0.23 -10.00
N ALA A 186 2.59 -0.17 -9.10
CA ALA A 186 3.49 0.76 -8.41
C ALA A 186 4.95 0.38 -8.61
N LEU A 187 5.79 1.38 -8.87
CA LEU A 187 7.24 1.29 -8.79
C LEU A 187 7.67 1.68 -7.37
N LEU A 188 8.21 0.72 -6.64
CA LEU A 188 8.74 0.91 -5.28
C LEU A 188 10.27 1.07 -5.33
N GLU A 189 10.76 2.23 -4.89
CA GLU A 189 12.19 2.53 -4.75
C GLU A 189 12.55 2.66 -3.25
N VAL A 190 13.48 1.84 -2.77
CA VAL A 190 13.97 1.89 -1.37
C VAL A 190 15.45 2.28 -1.37
N SER A 191 15.77 3.43 -0.77
CA SER A 191 17.11 4.02 -0.74
C SER A 191 17.61 4.20 0.68
N ALA A 192 18.87 3.85 0.94
CA ALA A 192 19.49 4.09 2.25
C ALA A 192 19.63 5.60 2.51
N GLY A 193 19.24 6.03 3.71
CA GLY A 193 19.42 7.41 4.19
C GLY A 193 20.65 7.53 5.09
N VAL A 194 20.49 8.23 6.22
CA VAL A 194 21.56 8.46 7.19
C VAL A 194 21.75 7.20 8.04
N GLY A 195 23.00 6.78 8.25
CA GLY A 195 23.32 5.57 9.05
C GLY A 195 24.32 4.61 8.41
N GLY A 196 24.81 4.91 7.20
CA GLY A 196 25.88 4.14 6.56
C GLY A 196 25.51 2.67 6.36
N LYS A 197 26.34 1.75 6.89
CA LYS A 197 26.10 0.30 6.76
C LYS A 197 24.78 -0.16 7.38
N GLU A 198 24.34 0.47 8.46
CA GLU A 198 23.09 0.11 9.11
C GLU A 198 21.88 0.54 8.27
N ALA A 199 21.94 1.73 7.65
CA ALA A 199 20.89 2.18 6.73
C ALA A 199 20.75 1.26 5.51
N MET A 200 21.86 0.69 5.00
CA MET A 200 21.83 -0.31 3.93
C MET A 200 21.17 -1.62 4.37
N LEU A 201 21.46 -2.10 5.58
CA LEU A 201 20.82 -3.30 6.13
C LEU A 201 19.31 -3.07 6.34
N PHE A 202 18.95 -1.92 6.91
CA PHE A 202 17.55 -1.56 7.13
C PHE A 202 16.79 -1.37 5.80
N SER A 203 17.43 -0.80 4.77
CA SER A 203 16.85 -0.70 3.42
C SER A 203 16.50 -2.08 2.85
N ARG A 204 17.41 -3.05 2.99
CA ARG A 204 17.16 -4.43 2.58
C ARG A 204 16.03 -5.07 3.37
N GLU A 205 15.99 -4.90 4.69
CA GLU A 205 14.93 -5.44 5.54
C GLU A 205 13.55 -4.88 5.14
N LEU A 206 13.46 -3.58 4.85
CA LEU A 206 12.24 -2.95 4.35
C LEU A 206 11.85 -3.49 2.97
N PHE A 207 12.81 -3.62 2.05
CA PHE A 207 12.55 -4.19 0.74
C PHE A 207 12.03 -5.64 0.85
N ASP A 208 12.66 -6.48 1.67
CA ASP A 208 12.23 -7.86 1.93
C ASP A 208 10.83 -7.88 2.59
N MET A 209 10.52 -6.93 3.47
CA MET A 209 9.18 -6.78 4.04
C MET A 209 8.13 -6.50 2.95
N TYR A 210 8.37 -5.54 2.07
CA TYR A 210 7.46 -5.25 0.95
C TYR A 210 7.34 -6.42 -0.01
N CYS A 211 8.43 -7.15 -0.25
CA CYS A 211 8.41 -8.37 -1.06
C CYS A 211 7.44 -9.39 -0.47
N ASN A 212 7.59 -9.71 0.81
CA ASN A 212 6.72 -10.65 1.50
C ASN A 212 5.26 -10.16 1.57
N TYR A 213 5.04 -8.85 1.71
CA TYR A 213 3.69 -8.27 1.73
C TYR A 213 2.98 -8.43 0.38
N ALA A 214 3.67 -8.13 -0.73
CA ALA A 214 3.06 -8.29 -2.04
C ALA A 214 2.96 -9.76 -2.45
N ASP A 215 3.86 -10.67 -2.02
CA ASP A 215 3.65 -12.12 -2.17
C ASP A 215 2.40 -12.59 -1.42
N TYR A 216 2.12 -12.04 -0.24
CA TYR A 216 0.88 -12.31 0.50
C TYR A 216 -0.37 -11.78 -0.22
N ARG A 217 -0.25 -10.64 -0.92
CA ARG A 217 -1.38 -9.99 -1.63
C ARG A 217 -1.55 -10.42 -3.11
N GLY A 218 -0.54 -11.00 -3.78
CA GLY A 218 -0.68 -11.46 -5.17
C GLY A 218 0.54 -11.40 -6.13
N GLY A 219 1.77 -11.07 -5.71
CA GLY A 219 3.01 -11.39 -6.44
C GLY A 219 4.01 -10.24 -6.68
N LEU A 220 5.31 -10.59 -6.68
CA LEU A 220 6.44 -9.73 -7.08
C LEU A 220 7.20 -10.22 -8.31
N ARG A 221 7.81 -9.28 -9.05
CA ARG A 221 8.82 -9.58 -10.08
C ARG A 221 10.04 -8.64 -10.05
N HIS A 222 10.93 -8.88 -9.08
CA HIS A 222 12.38 -8.60 -8.98
C HIS A 222 13.04 -7.19 -9.19
N SER A 223 14.07 -6.95 -8.34
CA SER A 223 15.16 -5.93 -8.20
C SER A 223 14.93 -4.42 -8.43
N SER A 224 13.82 -4.03 -9.03
CA SER A 224 13.10 -2.79 -8.79
C SER A 224 11.66 -3.27 -8.81
N ALA A 225 11.04 -3.38 -7.64
CA ALA A 225 9.79 -4.13 -7.54
C ALA A 225 8.68 -3.33 -8.22
N LEU A 226 8.39 -3.67 -9.47
CA LEU A 226 7.11 -3.35 -10.07
C LEU A 226 6.10 -4.29 -9.41
N ILE A 227 5.30 -3.72 -8.53
CA ILE A 227 4.20 -4.45 -7.88
C ILE A 227 2.99 -4.23 -8.78
N SER A 228 2.55 -5.32 -9.42
CA SER A 228 1.36 -5.35 -10.27
C SER A 228 0.44 -6.46 -9.77
N GLY A 229 -0.84 -6.15 -9.58
CA GLY A 229 -1.84 -7.10 -9.11
C GLY A 229 -3.24 -6.60 -9.40
N ASN A 230 -4.23 -7.50 -9.33
CA ASN A 230 -5.63 -7.12 -9.49
C ASN A 230 -6.10 -6.38 -8.22
N GLY A 231 -6.01 -5.04 -8.22
CA GLY A 231 -6.44 -4.17 -7.11
C GLY A 231 -5.69 -2.83 -7.04
N PRO A 232 -5.99 -1.98 -6.06
CA PRO A 232 -5.41 -0.63 -5.95
C PRO A 232 -3.98 -0.66 -5.38
N VAL A 233 -3.00 -1.10 -6.17
CA VAL A 233 -1.61 -1.30 -5.71
C VAL A 233 -0.93 0.02 -5.35
N TYR A 234 -1.01 1.03 -6.23
CA TYR A 234 -0.45 2.34 -5.96
C TYR A 234 -1.14 3.03 -4.77
N GLY A 235 -2.46 2.93 -4.67
CA GLY A 235 -3.22 3.53 -3.57
C GLY A 235 -2.78 3.01 -2.19
N LEU A 236 -2.50 1.71 -2.08
CA LEU A 236 -2.02 1.09 -0.85
C LEU A 236 -0.58 1.50 -0.51
N LEU A 237 0.32 1.51 -1.49
CA LEU A 237 1.75 1.77 -1.26
C LEU A 237 2.09 3.26 -1.20
N SER A 238 1.28 4.14 -1.80
CA SER A 238 1.49 5.60 -1.78
C SER A 238 1.64 6.17 -0.37
N LYS A 239 1.00 5.53 0.63
CA LYS A 239 1.06 5.92 2.04
C LYS A 239 2.37 5.55 2.73
N GLU A 240 3.18 4.71 2.10
CA GLU A 240 4.50 4.30 2.58
C GLU A 240 5.61 5.22 2.05
N ALA A 241 5.29 6.13 1.13
CA ALA A 241 6.25 7.09 0.60
C ALA A 241 6.71 8.05 1.72
N GLY A 242 8.03 8.19 1.87
CA GLY A 242 8.62 9.05 2.89
C GLY A 242 9.88 8.47 3.53
N VAL A 243 10.20 9.00 4.71
CA VAL A 243 11.40 8.62 5.48
C VAL A 243 11.01 7.71 6.64
N HIS A 244 11.52 6.49 6.61
CA HIS A 244 11.35 5.48 7.64
C HIS A 244 12.55 5.50 8.59
N ARG A 245 12.32 5.44 9.90
CA ARG A 245 13.37 5.54 10.92
C ARG A 245 13.45 4.27 11.75
N VAL A 246 14.67 3.79 11.99
CA VAL A 246 14.97 2.68 12.90
C VAL A 246 15.89 3.15 14.03
N GLN A 247 15.59 2.69 15.24
CA GLN A 247 16.42 2.93 16.44
C GLN A 247 16.74 1.60 17.09
N ARG A 248 17.97 1.11 16.92
CA ARG A 248 18.42 -0.17 17.48
C ARG A 248 19.93 -0.20 17.66
N ILE A 249 20.42 -1.20 18.38
CA ILE A 249 21.85 -1.51 18.42
C ILE A 249 22.17 -2.25 17.12
N PRO A 250 22.95 -1.67 16.22
CA PRO A 250 23.18 -2.29 14.92
C PRO A 250 24.14 -3.47 15.07
N VAL A 251 23.99 -4.45 14.18
CA VAL A 251 24.81 -5.68 14.20
C VAL A 251 26.30 -5.36 13.98
N THR A 252 26.59 -4.22 13.35
CA THR A 252 27.96 -3.75 13.08
C THR A 252 28.62 -3.02 14.25
N GLU A 253 27.90 -2.74 15.34
CA GLU A 253 28.41 -1.94 16.49
C GLU A 253 28.88 -2.84 17.63
N LYS A 254 30.11 -2.60 18.11
CA LYS A 254 30.73 -3.38 19.19
C LYS A 254 30.45 -2.80 20.57
N SER A 255 30.16 -1.50 20.68
CA SER A 255 29.94 -0.81 21.96
C SER A 255 28.52 -0.98 22.52
N GLY A 256 27.60 -1.62 21.79
CA GLY A 256 26.21 -1.78 22.22
C GLY A 256 25.40 -0.48 22.27
N ARG A 257 25.84 0.56 21.56
CA ARG A 257 25.13 1.85 21.50
C ARG A 257 23.96 1.78 20.53
N VAL A 258 22.87 2.45 20.88
CA VAL A 258 21.70 2.57 20.00
C VAL A 258 22.00 3.59 18.91
N HIS A 259 21.93 3.19 17.66
CA HIS A 259 22.03 4.07 16.51
C HIS A 259 20.65 4.39 15.98
N THR A 260 20.49 5.63 15.49
CA THR A 260 19.32 6.03 14.72
C THR A 260 19.73 6.02 13.25
N SER A 261 19.04 5.25 12.42
CA SER A 261 19.24 5.21 10.97
C SER A 261 17.94 5.47 10.24
N THR A 262 18.03 5.97 9.00
CA THR A 262 16.88 6.29 8.16
C THR A 262 16.96 5.63 6.80
N VAL A 263 15.80 5.32 6.23
CA VAL A 263 15.62 4.80 4.87
C VAL A 263 14.55 5.65 4.19
N LYS A 264 14.75 5.91 2.91
CA LYS A 264 13.87 6.68 2.05
C LYS A 264 13.10 5.71 1.16
N VAL A 265 11.78 5.83 1.11
CA VAL A 265 10.90 5.05 0.25
C VAL A 265 10.18 6.00 -0.70
N ALA A 266 10.31 5.78 -2.00
CA ALA A 266 9.52 6.46 -3.02
C ALA A 266 8.60 5.45 -3.70
N VAL A 267 7.37 5.89 -3.97
CA VAL A 267 6.35 5.08 -4.64
C VAL A 267 5.80 5.89 -5.80
N LEU A 268 6.03 5.41 -7.02
CA LEU A 268 5.56 6.03 -8.25
C LEU A 268 4.53 5.12 -8.92
N PRO A 269 3.52 5.67 -9.61
CA PRO A 269 2.63 4.86 -10.42
C PRO A 269 3.41 4.21 -11.57
N GLN A 270 2.96 3.03 -12.01
CA GLN A 270 3.56 2.33 -13.13
C GLN A 270 3.48 3.21 -14.38
N PRO A 271 4.61 3.46 -15.07
CA PRO A 271 4.60 4.27 -16.28
C PRO A 271 3.81 3.57 -17.39
N SER A 272 2.88 4.31 -18.01
CA SER A 272 2.19 3.89 -19.24
C SER A 272 3.09 4.10 -20.47
N GLU A 273 2.88 3.31 -21.52
CA GLU A 273 3.58 3.51 -22.78
C GLU A 273 3.24 4.89 -23.37
N LEU A 274 4.27 5.62 -23.83
CA LEU A 274 4.12 6.87 -24.56
C LEU A 274 3.81 6.55 -26.02
N ASP A 275 2.55 6.74 -26.43
CA ASP A 275 2.20 6.70 -27.85
C ASP A 275 1.97 8.11 -28.38
N VAL A 276 2.82 8.52 -29.32
CA VAL A 276 2.78 9.85 -29.93
C VAL A 276 2.10 9.75 -31.29
N GLU A 277 0.79 10.00 -31.29
CA GLU A 277 0.02 10.09 -32.53
C GLU A 277 0.17 11.48 -33.17
N VAL A 278 0.62 11.51 -34.43
CA VAL A 278 0.72 12.74 -35.22
C VAL A 278 -0.43 12.78 -36.21
N LYS A 279 -1.46 13.58 -35.92
CA LYS A 279 -2.61 13.77 -36.81
C LYS A 279 -2.23 14.66 -37.99
N LYS A 280 -2.71 14.30 -39.18
CA LYS A 280 -2.41 15.03 -40.43
C LYS A 280 -3.02 16.43 -40.45
N GLU A 281 -4.10 16.65 -39.69
CA GLU A 281 -4.85 17.90 -39.60
C GLU A 281 -4.06 18.99 -38.88
N ASP A 282 -3.18 18.62 -37.95
CA ASP A 282 -2.37 19.54 -37.14
C ASP A 282 -1.03 19.92 -37.80
N LEU A 283 -0.73 19.36 -38.98
CA LEU A 283 0.54 19.52 -39.66
C LEU A 283 0.52 20.64 -40.70
N LYS A 284 1.25 21.74 -40.42
CA LYS A 284 1.57 22.76 -41.42
C LYS A 284 2.84 22.39 -42.20
N ILE A 285 2.67 21.87 -43.42
CA ILE A 285 3.78 21.45 -44.29
C ILE A 285 4.09 22.56 -45.30
N GLU A 286 5.26 23.18 -45.17
CA GLU A 286 5.77 24.16 -46.13
C GLU A 286 6.94 23.58 -46.93
N THR A 287 6.99 23.87 -48.23
CA THR A 287 8.06 23.42 -49.12
C THR A 287 8.86 24.61 -49.60
N LYS A 288 10.17 24.62 -49.32
CA LYS A 288 11.09 25.70 -49.67
C LYS A 288 12.25 25.14 -50.50
N ARG A 289 12.90 25.99 -51.30
CA ARG A 289 14.13 25.60 -52.02
C ARG A 289 15.25 25.38 -51.01
N ALA A 290 16.03 24.30 -51.17
CA ALA A 290 17.16 24.02 -50.29
C ALA A 290 18.15 25.20 -50.33
N GLY A 291 18.44 25.78 -49.17
CA GLY A 291 19.36 26.92 -49.03
C GLY A 291 20.81 26.44 -49.03
N GLY A 292 21.70 27.18 -49.71
CA GLY A 292 23.15 26.98 -49.61
C GLY A 292 23.72 27.37 -48.23
N ALA A 293 25.01 27.12 -48.00
CA ALA A 293 25.70 27.41 -46.74
C ALA A 293 25.60 28.90 -46.36
N GLY A 294 24.67 29.25 -45.47
CA GLY A 294 24.49 30.62 -45.03
C GLY A 294 23.47 30.79 -43.91
N GLY A 295 23.96 31.24 -42.76
CA GLY A 295 23.20 32.00 -41.77
C GLY A 295 22.61 31.22 -40.59
N GLN A 296 23.24 31.35 -39.42
CA GLN A 296 22.59 31.12 -38.13
C GLN A 296 21.47 32.16 -37.95
N HIS A 297 20.24 31.80 -38.28
CA HIS A 297 19.07 32.45 -37.70
C HIS A 297 18.26 31.39 -36.97
N VAL A 298 18.51 31.29 -35.67
CA VAL A 298 17.75 30.44 -34.76
C VAL A 298 16.34 31.02 -34.67
N ASN A 299 15.37 30.35 -35.26
CA ASN A 299 13.97 30.71 -35.06
C ASN A 299 13.57 30.33 -33.64
N THR A 300 13.54 31.32 -32.74
CA THR A 300 12.88 31.25 -31.43
C THR A 300 11.39 31.44 -31.66
N THR A 301 10.68 30.34 -31.88
CA THR A 301 9.21 30.33 -31.88
C THR A 301 8.79 29.09 -31.12
N ASP A 302 7.79 29.22 -30.25
CA ASP A 302 7.34 28.16 -29.32
C ASP A 302 6.74 26.92 -30.02
N SER A 303 6.76 26.88 -31.36
CA SER A 303 6.27 25.78 -32.18
C SER A 303 7.41 24.85 -32.61
N ILE A 304 7.21 23.56 -32.38
CA ILE A 304 8.14 22.50 -32.77
C ILE A 304 8.20 22.43 -34.30
N SER A 305 9.28 22.93 -34.88
CA SER A 305 9.57 22.82 -36.31
C SER A 305 10.69 21.83 -36.58
N VAL A 306 10.61 21.16 -37.73
CA VAL A 306 11.59 20.20 -38.24
C VAL A 306 11.74 20.41 -39.75
N GLU A 307 12.98 20.42 -40.22
CA GLU A 307 13.31 20.48 -41.64
C GLU A 307 14.15 19.27 -42.11
N CYS A 308 14.01 18.92 -43.38
CA CYS A 308 14.75 17.82 -43.99
C CYS A 308 15.09 18.13 -45.46
N GLN A 309 16.38 18.04 -45.79
CA GLN A 309 16.95 18.36 -47.12
C GLN A 309 17.89 17.25 -47.63
N THR A 310 17.74 16.03 -47.12
CA THR A 310 18.74 14.95 -47.27
C THR A 310 18.66 14.24 -48.62
N ASP A 311 17.45 14.06 -49.15
CA ASP A 311 17.20 13.40 -50.42
C ASP A 311 16.86 14.40 -51.53
N ARG A 312 17.05 14.00 -52.79
CA ARG A 312 16.55 14.74 -53.96
C ARG A 312 15.02 14.68 -54.08
N SER A 313 14.40 13.64 -53.52
CA SER A 313 12.95 13.43 -53.56
C SER A 313 12.25 14.16 -52.41
N GLN A 314 11.28 15.00 -52.76
CA GLN A 314 10.43 15.70 -51.79
C GLN A 314 9.62 14.74 -50.91
N PHE A 315 9.14 13.62 -51.47
CA PHE A 315 8.38 12.62 -50.71
C PHE A 315 9.23 11.96 -49.63
N ARG A 316 10.47 11.58 -49.95
CA ARG A 316 11.41 11.01 -48.97
C ARG A 316 11.79 12.02 -47.89
N ASN A 317 12.04 13.28 -48.26
CA ASN A 317 12.29 14.34 -47.29
C ASN A 317 11.08 14.58 -46.37
N LYS A 318 9.86 14.49 -46.89
CA LYS A 318 8.63 14.61 -46.10
C LYS A 318 8.48 13.46 -45.11
N GLU A 319 8.69 12.21 -45.54
CA GLU A 319 8.66 11.04 -44.64
C GLU A 319 9.71 11.14 -43.54
N MET A 320 10.94 11.52 -43.90
CA MET A 320 12.03 11.70 -42.95
C MET A 320 11.76 12.87 -41.98
N ALA A 321 11.18 13.97 -42.46
CA ALA A 321 10.77 15.09 -41.61
C ALA A 321 9.67 14.69 -40.63
N LEU A 322 8.68 13.89 -41.04
CA LEU A 322 7.64 13.36 -40.16
C LEU A 322 8.20 12.41 -39.11
N LEU A 323 9.16 11.56 -39.48
CA LEU A 323 9.83 10.66 -38.55
C LEU A 323 10.64 11.45 -37.50
N ARG A 324 11.37 12.48 -37.93
CA ARG A 324 12.09 13.40 -37.03
C ARG A 324 11.14 14.20 -36.14
N LEU A 325 9.99 14.63 -36.65
CA LEU A 325 8.96 15.31 -35.87
C LEU A 325 8.40 14.41 -34.78
N ARG A 326 8.05 13.15 -35.12
CA ARG A 326 7.60 12.17 -34.13
C ARG A 326 8.65 11.91 -33.06
N ALA A 327 9.93 11.77 -33.44
CA ALA A 327 11.02 11.59 -32.50
C ALA A 327 11.18 12.79 -31.54
N LYS A 328 11.07 14.03 -32.06
CA LYS A 328 11.18 15.25 -31.27
C LYS A 328 10.00 15.42 -30.31
N LEU A 329 8.77 15.13 -30.76
CA LEU A 329 7.58 15.13 -29.92
C LEU A 329 7.68 14.11 -28.79
N TYR A 330 8.11 12.88 -29.11
CA TYR A 330 8.36 11.84 -28.11
C TYR A 330 9.40 12.26 -27.08
N GLU A 331 10.51 12.88 -27.51
CA GLU A 331 11.54 13.36 -26.59
C GLU A 331 11.03 14.46 -25.66
N GLU A 332 10.22 15.39 -26.16
CA GLU A 332 9.62 16.45 -25.34
C GLU A 332 8.60 15.89 -24.33
N GLU A 333 7.74 14.97 -24.75
CA GLU A 333 6.75 14.36 -23.87
C GLU A 333 7.42 13.50 -22.79
N LYS A 334 8.44 12.73 -23.18
CA LYS A 334 9.30 12.01 -22.23
C LYS A 334 9.95 12.97 -21.24
N LYS A 335 10.54 14.08 -21.70
CA LYS A 335 11.15 15.09 -20.80
C LYS A 335 10.13 15.70 -19.84
N LYS A 336 8.91 15.97 -20.30
CA LYS A 336 7.82 16.49 -19.43
C LYS A 336 7.46 15.47 -18.36
N ARG A 337 7.34 14.20 -18.72
CA ARG A 337 7.07 13.10 -17.79
C ARG A 337 8.20 12.91 -16.79
N ASP A 338 9.44 12.80 -17.24
CA ASP A 338 10.63 12.63 -16.39
C ASP A 338 10.72 13.79 -15.36
N LYS A 339 10.39 15.02 -15.78
CA LYS A 339 10.32 16.19 -14.88
C LYS A 339 9.21 16.06 -13.85
N SER A 340 8.02 15.61 -14.25
CA SER A 340 6.90 15.39 -13.33
C SER A 340 7.24 14.31 -12.30
N GLU A 341 7.76 13.18 -12.74
CA GLU A 341 8.19 12.07 -11.86
C GLU A 341 9.31 12.49 -10.91
N ALA A 342 10.28 13.26 -11.40
CA ALA A 342 11.35 13.81 -10.56
C ALA A 342 10.81 14.78 -9.50
N ALA A 343 9.83 15.61 -9.85
CA ALA A 343 9.17 16.51 -8.90
C ALA A 343 8.41 15.72 -7.82
N THR A 344 7.61 14.72 -8.22
CA THR A 344 6.90 13.84 -7.27
C THR A 344 7.86 13.11 -6.34
N ARG A 345 8.96 12.55 -6.87
CA ARG A 345 9.99 11.89 -6.05
C ARG A 345 10.61 12.85 -5.03
N LYS A 346 10.88 14.10 -5.45
CA LYS A 346 11.44 15.15 -4.57
C LYS A 346 10.47 15.51 -3.45
N GLU A 347 9.18 15.56 -3.73
CA GLU A 347 8.13 15.85 -2.73
C GLU A 347 8.02 14.73 -1.68
N GLN A 348 8.02 13.47 -2.12
CA GLN A 348 7.88 12.32 -1.22
C GLN A 348 9.08 12.16 -0.26
N VAL A 349 10.29 12.32 -0.78
CA VAL A 349 11.52 11.90 -0.08
C VAL A 349 12.29 13.10 0.51
N GLY A 350 11.93 14.32 0.12
CA GLY A 350 12.68 15.53 0.41
C GLY A 350 14.02 15.61 -0.33
N GLU A 351 14.73 16.73 -0.21
CA GLU A 351 16.08 16.85 -0.77
C GLU A 351 17.05 15.85 -0.12
N ALA A 352 17.93 15.28 -0.93
CA ALA A 352 19.08 14.53 -0.41
C ALA A 352 20.03 15.52 0.26
N ALA A 353 20.21 15.38 1.58
CA ALA A 353 21.31 16.03 2.29
C ALA A 353 22.60 15.26 2.05
#